data_AF-A0ABD6F4Z4-F1
#
_entry.id   AF-A0ABD6F4Z4-F1
#
_cell.length_a   1.000
_cell.length_b   1.000
_cell.length_c   1.000
_cell.angle_alpha   90.00
_cell.angle_beta   90.00
_cell.angle_gamma   90.00
#
_symmetry.space_group_name_H-M   'P 1'
#
loop_
_entity.id
_entity.type
_entity.pdbx_description
1 polymer ?
#
loop_
_entity_poly.entity_id
_entity_poly.type
_entity_poly.pdbx_seq_one_letter_code
_entity_poly.pdbx_strand_id
1 'polypeptide(L)'
;RLRGELDALAESVDELTPLVEPKRRYDRLDSEHRQMDDALKARHDSVVCLQLKKASEAELDTALTKAEDALRNAEEELSEVKPVSADIRRWKRSVLPRVKELVSYMMGLEIPIGRPSVEKLMARRSSVKIRSDLLKDSISEKLRMIESEEDLASKIESNLLSVDQNLARIKDRYCSPQKRETVDTNISELQDFQRTLSRSDMNVITIPVLSEPLMRHMEMTNSRLKVVLSSLLNISMCYNHSVRPTKESSRIMLESLTVILFVENSNSI
;
A
#
# COMPACT_ATOMS: atom_id res chain seq x y z
N ARG A 1 -66.68 -83.47 21.00
CA ARG A 1 -66.86 -82.71 19.74
C ARG A 1 -65.75 -81.70 19.54
N LEU A 2 -65.58 -80.73 20.44
CA LEU A 2 -64.48 -79.74 20.40
C LEU A 2 -63.08 -80.35 20.23
N ARG A 3 -62.77 -81.48 20.89
CA ARG A 3 -61.45 -82.11 20.78
C ARG A 3 -61.14 -82.63 19.37
N GLY A 4 -62.09 -83.29 18.72
CA GLY A 4 -61.90 -83.79 17.35
C GLY A 4 -61.88 -82.69 16.28
N GLU A 5 -62.58 -81.59 16.51
CA GLU A 5 -62.48 -80.39 15.66
C GLU A 5 -61.14 -79.68 15.85
N LEU A 6 -60.59 -79.70 17.07
CA LEU A 6 -59.25 -79.19 17.37
C LEU A 6 -58.15 -80.03 16.73
N ASP A 7 -58.29 -81.37 16.77
CA ASP A 7 -57.33 -82.30 16.18
C ASP A 7 -57.35 -82.20 14.63
N ALA A 8 -58.51 -82.07 14.01
CA ALA A 8 -58.63 -81.85 12.56
C ALA A 8 -58.07 -80.48 12.11
N LEU A 9 -58.20 -79.45 12.96
CA LEU A 9 -57.57 -78.16 12.73
C LEU A 9 -56.05 -78.25 12.86
N ALA A 10 -55.55 -79.02 13.82
CA ALA A 10 -54.11 -79.25 13.99
C ALA A 10 -53.52 -79.98 12.78
N GLU A 11 -54.17 -81.02 12.27
CA GLU A 11 -53.76 -81.72 11.05
C GLU A 11 -53.77 -80.78 9.83
N SER A 12 -54.81 -79.95 9.68
CA SER A 12 -54.88 -78.97 8.58
C SER A 12 -53.76 -77.92 8.67
N VAL A 13 -53.36 -77.53 9.88
CA VAL A 13 -52.21 -76.65 10.10
C VAL A 13 -50.91 -77.35 9.73
N ASP A 14 -50.74 -78.62 10.09
CA ASP A 14 -49.54 -79.40 9.76
C ASP A 14 -49.42 -79.64 8.25
N GLU A 15 -50.52 -79.85 7.53
CA GLU A 15 -50.56 -79.98 6.08
C GLU A 15 -50.24 -78.67 5.33
N LEU A 16 -50.69 -77.53 5.85
CA LEU A 16 -50.45 -76.21 5.23
C LEU A 16 -49.09 -75.60 5.58
N THR A 17 -48.49 -75.99 6.71
CA THR A 17 -47.18 -75.52 7.17
C THR A 17 -46.07 -75.64 6.12
N PRO A 18 -45.86 -76.78 5.42
CA PRO A 18 -44.82 -76.90 4.39
C PRO A 18 -45.05 -76.00 3.16
N LEU A 19 -46.27 -75.50 2.93
CA LEU A 19 -46.58 -74.57 1.83
C LEU A 19 -46.42 -73.10 2.23
N VAL A 20 -46.71 -72.76 3.49
CA VAL A 20 -46.66 -71.38 4.01
C VAL A 20 -45.24 -70.99 4.47
N GLU A 21 -44.49 -71.93 5.04
CA GLU A 21 -43.17 -71.69 5.60
C GLU A 21 -42.14 -71.21 4.55
N PRO A 22 -42.08 -71.75 3.31
CA PRO A 22 -41.21 -71.22 2.26
C PRO A 22 -41.52 -69.77 1.88
N LYS A 23 -42.80 -69.39 1.82
CA LYS A 23 -43.22 -68.02 1.50
C LYS A 23 -42.82 -67.04 2.62
N ARG A 24 -43.05 -67.40 3.88
CA ARG A 24 -42.61 -66.59 5.03
C ARG A 24 -41.10 -66.40 5.07
N ARG A 25 -40.33 -67.44 4.73
CA ARG A 25 -38.87 -67.36 4.61
C ARG A 25 -38.44 -66.45 3.47
N TYR A 26 -39.10 -66.54 2.31
CA TYR A 26 -38.85 -65.64 1.18
C TYR A 26 -39.15 -64.19 1.53
N ASP A 27 -40.33 -63.90 2.10
CA ASP A 27 -40.72 -62.53 2.48
C ASP A 27 -39.75 -61.93 3.52
N ARG A 28 -39.27 -62.75 4.48
CA ARG A 28 -38.23 -62.35 5.42
C ARG A 28 -36.91 -62.05 4.70
N LEU A 29 -36.44 -62.94 3.83
CA LEU A 29 -35.19 -62.77 3.10
C LEU A 29 -35.23 -61.55 2.18
N ASP A 30 -36.36 -61.30 1.52
CA ASP A 30 -36.57 -60.11 0.69
C ASP A 30 -36.55 -58.81 1.52
N SER A 31 -37.13 -58.84 2.73
CA SER A 31 -37.05 -57.70 3.65
C SER A 31 -35.64 -57.45 4.17
N GLU A 32 -34.88 -58.50 4.48
CA GLU A 32 -33.49 -58.42 4.92
C GLU A 32 -32.58 -57.94 3.78
N HIS A 33 -32.83 -58.38 2.55
CA HIS A 33 -32.11 -57.93 1.36
C HIS A 33 -32.33 -56.44 1.11
N ARG A 34 -33.59 -55.97 1.15
CA ARG A 34 -33.90 -54.54 1.01
C ARG A 34 -33.22 -53.68 2.09
N GLN A 35 -33.23 -54.14 3.35
CA GLN A 35 -32.53 -53.46 4.44
C GLN A 35 -31.00 -53.42 4.22
N MET A 36 -30.43 -54.51 3.70
CA MET A 36 -29.01 -54.56 3.37
C MET A 36 -28.66 -53.61 2.22
N ASP A 37 -29.47 -53.57 1.17
CA ASP A 37 -29.29 -52.65 0.05
C ASP A 37 -29.36 -51.19 0.49
N ASP A 38 -30.34 -50.84 1.32
CA ASP A 38 -30.47 -49.50 1.90
C ASP A 38 -29.24 -49.14 2.77
N ALA A 39 -28.75 -50.08 3.58
CA ALA A 39 -27.57 -49.89 4.40
C ALA A 39 -26.28 -49.74 3.56
N LEU A 40 -26.14 -50.52 2.50
CA LEU A 40 -25.01 -50.43 1.56
C LEU A 40 -25.03 -49.10 0.81
N LYS A 41 -26.19 -48.67 0.33
CA LYS A 41 -26.38 -47.37 -0.32
C LYS A 41 -26.03 -46.21 0.63
N ALA A 42 -26.55 -46.24 1.87
CA ALA A 42 -26.24 -45.22 2.86
C ALA A 42 -24.73 -45.15 3.18
N ARG A 43 -24.03 -46.30 3.25
CA ARG A 43 -22.57 -46.34 3.41
C ARG A 43 -21.84 -45.79 2.19
N HIS A 44 -22.27 -46.15 0.99
CA HIS A 44 -21.70 -45.63 -0.25
C HIS A 44 -21.81 -44.11 -0.32
N ASP A 45 -22.99 -43.56 -0.07
CA ASP A 45 -23.24 -42.11 -0.10
C ASP A 45 -22.40 -41.37 0.97
N SER A 46 -22.25 -41.98 2.15
CA SER A 46 -21.36 -41.46 3.20
C SER A 46 -19.89 -41.43 2.75
N VAL A 47 -19.39 -42.49 2.10
CA VAL A 47 -18.02 -42.54 1.57
C VAL A 47 -17.81 -41.47 0.49
N VAL A 48 -18.75 -41.33 -0.45
CA VAL A 48 -18.71 -40.30 -1.50
C VAL A 48 -18.68 -38.89 -0.86
N CYS A 49 -19.53 -38.63 0.13
CA CYS A 49 -19.53 -37.38 0.86
C CYS A 49 -18.18 -37.10 1.55
N LEU A 50 -17.60 -38.10 2.22
CA LEU A 50 -16.30 -37.96 2.88
C LEU A 50 -15.16 -37.69 1.90
N GLN A 51 -15.20 -38.27 0.69
CA GLN A 51 -14.24 -38.02 -0.38
C GLN A 51 -14.35 -36.58 -0.91
N LEU A 52 -15.57 -36.11 -1.20
CA LEU A 52 -15.81 -34.74 -1.62
C LEU A 52 -15.31 -33.72 -0.59
N LYS A 53 -15.59 -33.96 0.70
CA LYS A 53 -15.07 -33.12 1.79
C LYS A 53 -13.54 -33.07 1.80
N LYS A 54 -12.87 -34.22 1.66
CA LYS A 54 -11.40 -34.27 1.60
C LYS A 54 -10.83 -33.52 0.39
N ALA A 55 -11.48 -33.63 -0.77
CA ALA A 55 -11.07 -32.90 -1.97
C ALA A 55 -11.17 -31.38 -1.76
N SER A 56 -12.29 -30.91 -1.20
CA SER A 56 -12.47 -29.48 -0.88
C SER A 56 -11.49 -28.97 0.18
N GLU A 57 -11.13 -29.79 1.19
CA GLU A 57 -10.10 -29.44 2.17
C GLU A 57 -8.73 -29.24 1.48
N ALA A 58 -8.36 -30.13 0.56
CA ALA A 58 -7.10 -30.04 -0.18
C ALA A 58 -7.06 -28.85 -1.16
N GLU A 59 -8.19 -28.56 -1.81
CA GLU A 59 -8.32 -27.38 -2.68
C GLU A 59 -8.17 -26.09 -1.87
N LEU A 60 -8.82 -25.99 -0.71
CA LEU A 60 -8.70 -24.83 0.18
C LEU A 60 -7.27 -24.65 0.68
N ASP A 61 -6.58 -25.71 1.10
CA ASP A 61 -5.20 -25.63 1.57
C ASP A 61 -4.23 -25.18 0.45
N THR A 62 -4.46 -25.64 -0.78
CA THR A 62 -3.70 -25.20 -1.96
C THR A 62 -3.95 -23.71 -2.25
N ALA A 63 -5.20 -23.27 -2.22
CA ALA A 63 -5.56 -21.88 -2.43
C ALA A 63 -4.99 -20.96 -1.34
N LEU A 64 -5.03 -21.40 -0.07
CA LEU A 64 -4.42 -20.72 1.07
C LEU A 64 -2.93 -20.50 0.85
N THR A 65 -2.20 -21.56 0.51
CA THR A 65 -0.75 -21.50 0.31
C THR A 65 -0.40 -20.50 -0.81
N LYS A 66 -1.11 -20.54 -1.94
CA LYS A 66 -0.92 -19.57 -3.04
C LYS A 66 -1.20 -18.12 -2.60
N ALA A 67 -2.27 -17.89 -1.84
CA ALA A 67 -2.61 -16.55 -1.36
C ALA A 67 -1.59 -16.03 -0.33
N GLU A 68 -1.10 -16.89 0.55
CA GLU A 68 -0.06 -16.56 1.53
C GLU A 68 1.27 -16.21 0.87
N ASP A 69 1.71 -17.01 -0.10
CA ASP A 69 2.93 -16.74 -0.85
C ASP A 69 2.82 -15.43 -1.62
N ALA A 70 1.68 -15.19 -2.29
CA ALA A 70 1.43 -13.94 -2.99
C ALA A 70 1.41 -12.73 -2.05
N LEU A 71 0.84 -12.85 -0.85
CA LEU A 71 0.86 -11.80 0.16
C LEU A 71 2.26 -11.53 0.67
N ARG A 72 3.03 -12.57 1.03
CA ARG A 72 4.41 -12.43 1.50
C ARG A 72 5.26 -11.72 0.44
N ASN A 73 5.22 -12.20 -0.80
CA ASN A 73 5.98 -11.59 -1.88
C ASN A 73 5.55 -10.14 -2.13
N ALA A 74 4.25 -9.84 -2.06
CA ALA A 74 3.76 -8.48 -2.19
C ALA A 74 4.24 -7.56 -1.05
N GLU A 75 4.23 -8.05 0.19
CA GLU A 75 4.74 -7.32 1.36
C GLU A 75 6.25 -7.05 1.23
N GLU A 76 7.02 -8.04 0.80
CA GLU A 76 8.47 -7.93 0.53
C GLU A 76 8.74 -6.93 -0.61
N GLU A 77 8.10 -7.10 -1.76
CA GLU A 77 8.24 -6.18 -2.89
C GLU A 77 7.89 -4.74 -2.50
N LEU A 78 6.80 -4.52 -1.75
CA LEU A 78 6.39 -3.19 -1.30
C LEU A 78 7.46 -2.53 -0.40
N SER A 79 8.19 -3.32 0.38
CA SER A 79 9.27 -2.82 1.25
C SER A 79 10.48 -2.32 0.46
N GLU A 80 10.70 -2.83 -0.75
CA GLU A 80 11.80 -2.46 -1.64
C GLU A 80 11.43 -1.32 -2.61
N VAL A 81 10.13 -1.05 -2.80
CA VAL A 81 9.67 0.02 -3.67
C VAL A 81 10.15 1.37 -3.15
N LYS A 82 10.73 2.17 -4.05
CA LYS A 82 11.15 3.54 -3.73
C LYS A 82 9.98 4.34 -3.17
N PRO A 83 10.21 5.18 -2.14
CA PRO A 83 9.16 5.97 -1.50
C PRO A 83 8.77 7.19 -2.34
N VAL A 84 8.29 6.94 -3.57
CA VAL A 84 7.86 7.94 -4.54
C VAL A 84 6.46 7.55 -5.01
N SER A 85 5.55 8.52 -5.12
CA SER A 85 4.13 8.26 -5.37
C SER A 85 3.92 7.53 -6.70
N ALA A 86 4.73 7.84 -7.72
CA ALA A 86 4.69 7.17 -9.03
C ALA A 86 4.96 5.66 -8.93
N ASP A 87 6.00 5.28 -8.18
CA ASP A 87 6.43 3.89 -8.02
C ASP A 87 5.44 3.09 -7.16
N ILE A 88 4.97 3.68 -6.05
CA ILE A 88 3.94 3.05 -5.21
C ILE A 88 2.63 2.88 -5.98
N ARG A 89 2.20 3.86 -6.79
CA ARG A 89 1.01 3.74 -7.66
C ARG A 89 1.21 2.68 -8.74
N ARG A 90 2.42 2.51 -9.26
CA ARG A 90 2.73 1.46 -10.24
C ARG A 90 2.60 0.09 -9.58
N TRP A 91 3.25 -0.10 -8.44
CA TRP A 91 3.14 -1.32 -7.64
C TRP A 91 1.68 -1.65 -7.30
N LYS A 92 0.90 -0.66 -6.83
CA LYS A 92 -0.53 -0.82 -6.50
C LYS A 92 -1.36 -1.29 -7.69
N ARG A 93 -1.02 -0.87 -8.91
CA ARG A 93 -1.74 -1.26 -10.13
C ARG A 93 -1.34 -2.64 -10.64
N SER A 94 -0.11 -3.10 -10.38
CA SER A 94 0.38 -4.38 -10.90
C SER A 94 0.23 -5.55 -9.93
N VAL A 95 0.51 -5.34 -8.64
CA VAL A 95 0.63 -6.42 -7.64
C VAL A 95 -0.66 -6.64 -6.88
N LEU A 96 -1.26 -5.56 -6.35
CA LEU A 96 -2.45 -5.64 -5.51
C LEU A 96 -3.64 -6.38 -6.18
N PRO A 97 -3.91 -6.22 -7.50
CA PRO A 97 -4.98 -6.97 -8.15
C PRO A 97 -4.74 -8.49 -8.15
N ARG A 98 -3.49 -8.95 -8.32
CA ARG A 98 -3.13 -10.37 -8.33
C ARG A 98 -3.35 -11.01 -6.95
N VAL A 99 -2.91 -10.30 -5.90
CA VAL A 99 -3.17 -10.71 -4.51
C VAL A 99 -4.67 -10.78 -4.24
N LYS A 100 -5.41 -9.73 -4.65
CA LYS A 100 -6.87 -9.67 -4.47
C LYS A 100 -7.58 -10.82 -5.16
N GLU A 101 -7.16 -11.19 -6.37
CA GLU A 101 -7.73 -12.31 -7.13
C GLU A 101 -7.57 -13.63 -6.37
N LEU A 102 -6.35 -13.95 -5.92
CA LEU A 102 -6.07 -15.19 -5.18
C LEU A 102 -6.82 -15.26 -3.85
N VAL A 103 -6.86 -14.14 -3.10
CA VAL A 103 -7.62 -14.05 -1.85
C VAL A 103 -9.12 -14.20 -2.12
N SER A 104 -9.63 -13.60 -3.20
CA SER A 104 -11.06 -13.71 -3.55
C SER A 104 -11.43 -15.13 -3.96
N TYR A 105 -10.59 -15.81 -4.74
CA TYR A 105 -10.78 -17.23 -5.08
C TYR A 105 -10.79 -18.11 -3.84
N MET A 106 -9.79 -17.98 -2.95
CA MET A 106 -9.76 -18.68 -1.66
C MET A 106 -11.01 -18.42 -0.83
N MET A 107 -11.50 -17.16 -0.80
CA MET A 107 -12.71 -16.78 -0.09
C MET A 107 -14.01 -17.24 -0.77
N GLY A 108 -13.97 -17.67 -2.03
CA GLY A 108 -15.11 -18.24 -2.74
C GLY A 108 -15.28 -19.74 -2.54
N LEU A 109 -14.25 -20.44 -2.05
CA LEU A 109 -14.30 -21.89 -1.85
C LEU A 109 -15.25 -22.26 -0.72
N GLU A 110 -16.09 -23.26 -0.98
CA GLU A 110 -16.98 -23.89 0.00
C GLU A 110 -16.16 -24.63 1.06
N ILE A 111 -16.59 -24.49 2.31
CA ILE A 111 -15.90 -25.11 3.45
C ILE A 111 -16.75 -26.30 3.93
N PRO A 112 -16.21 -27.53 3.89
CA PRO A 112 -16.89 -28.68 4.45
C PRO A 112 -16.92 -28.58 5.98
N ILE A 113 -18.08 -28.31 6.59
CA ILE A 113 -18.21 -28.16 8.04
C ILE A 113 -18.07 -29.53 8.75
N GLY A 114 -17.46 -29.53 9.94
CA GLY A 114 -17.59 -30.63 10.91
C GLY A 114 -16.33 -31.46 11.19
N ARG A 115 -15.12 -30.97 10.89
CA ARG A 115 -13.85 -31.63 11.26
C ARG A 115 -12.87 -30.65 11.94
N PRO A 116 -12.09 -31.08 12.93
CA PRO A 116 -11.05 -30.24 13.56
C PRO A 116 -9.96 -29.75 12.60
N SER A 117 -9.69 -30.47 11.50
CA SER A 117 -8.77 -30.02 10.44
C SER A 117 -9.26 -28.73 9.75
N VAL A 118 -10.58 -28.58 9.64
CA VAL A 118 -11.24 -27.45 8.98
C VAL A 118 -11.13 -26.19 9.82
N GLU A 119 -11.18 -26.28 11.15
CA GLU A 119 -11.02 -25.12 12.04
C GLU A 119 -9.66 -24.42 11.85
N LYS A 120 -8.58 -25.20 11.69
CA LYS A 120 -7.25 -24.67 11.40
C LYS A 120 -7.20 -23.96 10.05
N LEU A 121 -7.78 -24.56 9.01
CA LEU A 121 -7.88 -23.94 7.69
C LEU A 121 -8.72 -22.66 7.71
N MET A 122 -9.79 -22.62 8.51
CA MET A 122 -10.63 -21.45 8.69
C MET A 122 -9.93 -20.30 9.40
N ALA A 123 -9.16 -20.60 10.45
CA ALA A 123 -8.33 -19.62 11.13
C ALA A 123 -7.27 -19.04 10.18
N ARG A 124 -6.61 -19.91 9.40
CA ARG A 124 -5.61 -19.52 8.39
C ARG A 124 -6.23 -18.64 7.30
N ARG A 125 -7.40 -19.02 6.77
CA ARG A 125 -8.20 -18.23 5.81
C ARG A 125 -8.55 -16.85 6.33
N SER A 126 -8.98 -16.77 7.59
CA SER A 126 -9.30 -15.49 8.24
C SER A 126 -8.06 -14.61 8.39
N SER A 127 -6.92 -15.20 8.79
CA SER A 127 -5.64 -14.50 8.90
C SER A 127 -5.18 -13.93 7.55
N VAL A 128 -5.23 -14.72 6.47
CA VAL A 128 -4.91 -14.29 5.11
C VAL A 128 -5.78 -13.12 4.66
N LYS A 129 -7.09 -13.20 4.94
CA LYS A 129 -8.02 -12.13 4.59
C LYS A 129 -7.70 -10.83 5.33
N ILE A 130 -7.46 -10.91 6.65
CA ILE A 130 -7.07 -9.76 7.47
C ILE A 130 -5.77 -9.13 6.95
N ARG A 131 -4.73 -9.93 6.68
CA ARG A 131 -3.46 -9.45 6.12
C ARG A 131 -3.64 -8.76 4.77
N SER A 132 -4.48 -9.32 3.89
CA SER A 132 -4.77 -8.70 2.59
C SER A 132 -5.46 -7.34 2.73
N ASP A 133 -6.37 -7.18 3.69
CA ASP A 133 -7.04 -5.92 3.93
C ASP A 133 -6.07 -4.89 4.56
N LEU A 134 -5.25 -5.32 5.52
CA LEU A 134 -4.19 -4.49 6.11
C LEU A 134 -3.17 -4.02 5.07
N LEU A 135 -2.76 -4.89 4.15
CA LEU A 135 -1.85 -4.54 3.06
C LEU A 135 -2.45 -3.41 2.22
N LYS A 136 -3.71 -3.56 1.79
CA LYS A 136 -4.44 -2.56 0.99
C LYS A 136 -4.51 -1.20 1.71
N ASP A 137 -4.81 -1.20 3.00
CA ASP A 137 -4.92 0.02 3.79
C ASP A 137 -3.53 0.66 4.00
N SER A 138 -2.52 -0.14 4.32
CA SER A 138 -1.13 0.29 4.45
C SER A 138 -0.59 0.97 3.20
N ILE A 139 -0.86 0.43 2.01
CA ILE A 139 -0.47 1.06 0.73
C ILE A 139 -1.16 2.41 0.54
N SER A 140 -2.44 2.49 0.90
CA SER A 140 -3.21 3.72 0.72
C SER A 140 -2.71 4.82 1.66
N GLU A 141 -2.35 4.45 2.90
CA GLU A 141 -1.77 5.38 3.86
C GLU A 141 -0.35 5.80 3.48
N LYS A 142 0.53 4.85 3.10
CA LYS A 142 1.87 5.15 2.59
C LYS A 142 1.82 6.11 1.40
N LEU A 143 0.91 5.87 0.46
CA LEU A 143 0.75 6.72 -0.71
C LEU A 143 0.31 8.14 -0.31
N ARG A 144 -0.65 8.28 0.61
CA ARG A 144 -1.13 9.57 1.13
C ARG A 144 0.00 10.36 1.79
N MET A 145 0.83 9.71 2.61
CA MET A 145 1.97 10.34 3.27
C MET A 145 3.01 10.84 2.25
N ILE A 146 3.38 10.00 1.28
CA ILE A 146 4.35 10.35 0.24
C ILE A 146 3.82 11.50 -0.63
N GLU A 147 2.56 11.46 -1.06
CA GLU A 147 1.93 12.54 -1.84
C GLU A 147 1.95 13.87 -1.06
N SER A 148 1.67 13.84 0.25
CA SER A 148 1.76 15.04 1.08
C SER A 148 3.19 15.60 1.17
N GLU A 149 4.21 14.74 1.29
CA GLU A 149 5.61 15.19 1.29
C GLU A 149 6.05 15.71 -0.08
N GLU A 150 5.62 15.09 -1.19
CA GLU A 150 5.89 15.55 -2.56
C GLU A 150 5.26 16.92 -2.85
N ASP A 151 4.04 17.16 -2.36
CA ASP A 151 3.37 18.46 -2.49
C ASP A 151 4.11 19.55 -1.70
N LEU A 152 4.53 19.24 -0.47
CA LEU A 152 5.34 20.16 0.35
C LEU A 152 6.68 20.43 -0.30
N ALA A 153 7.36 19.39 -0.80
CA ALA A 153 8.62 19.50 -1.53
C ALA A 153 8.48 20.44 -2.74
N SER A 154 7.43 20.25 -3.54
CA SER A 154 7.14 21.08 -4.71
C SER A 154 6.90 22.55 -4.34
N LYS A 155 6.20 22.79 -3.22
CA LYS A 155 5.97 24.14 -2.71
C LYS A 155 7.25 24.82 -2.23
N ILE A 156 8.12 24.09 -1.52
CA ILE A 156 9.42 24.59 -1.09
C ILE A 156 10.30 24.91 -2.30
N GLU A 157 10.36 24.01 -3.28
CA GLU A 157 11.13 24.22 -4.51
C GLU A 157 10.65 25.45 -5.28
N SER A 158 9.33 25.63 -5.44
CA SER A 158 8.77 26.82 -6.07
C SER A 158 9.14 28.11 -5.33
N ASN A 159 9.21 28.08 -4.00
CA ASN A 159 9.63 29.23 -3.21
C ASN A 159 11.12 29.53 -3.41
N LEU A 160 11.98 28.50 -3.41
CA LEU A 160 13.41 28.64 -3.68
C LEU A 160 13.67 29.24 -5.07
N LEU A 161 13.00 28.72 -6.10
CA LEU A 161 13.08 29.26 -7.47
C LEU A 161 12.64 30.72 -7.55
N SER A 162 11.60 31.11 -6.80
CA SER A 162 11.15 32.51 -6.74
C SER A 162 12.20 33.42 -6.11
N VAL A 163 12.87 32.97 -5.03
CA VAL A 163 13.98 33.71 -4.42
C VAL A 163 15.14 33.85 -5.40
N ASP A 164 15.54 32.78 -6.07
CA ASP A 164 16.61 32.80 -7.06
C ASP A 164 16.31 33.75 -8.23
N GLN A 165 15.06 33.77 -8.73
CA GLN A 165 14.63 34.72 -9.75
C GLN A 165 14.68 36.17 -9.26
N ASN A 166 14.30 36.43 -8.00
CA ASN A 166 14.38 37.78 -7.43
C ASN A 166 15.83 38.21 -7.20
N LEU A 167 16.72 37.32 -6.77
CA LEU A 167 18.16 37.59 -6.68
C LEU A 167 18.75 37.97 -8.05
N ALA A 168 18.38 37.25 -9.11
CA ALA A 168 18.79 37.58 -10.47
C ALA A 168 18.28 38.96 -10.92
N ARG A 169 17.00 39.27 -10.68
CA ARG A 169 16.41 40.59 -10.97
C ARG A 169 17.10 41.72 -10.22
N ILE A 170 17.44 41.50 -8.94
CA ILE A 170 18.19 42.46 -8.14
C ILE A 170 19.54 42.70 -8.80
N LYS A 171 20.31 41.65 -9.10
CA LYS A 171 21.59 41.80 -9.81
C LYS A 171 21.45 42.64 -11.08
N ASP A 172 20.47 42.35 -11.92
CA ASP A 172 20.28 43.06 -13.19
C ASP A 172 19.96 44.54 -12.99
N ARG A 173 19.17 44.89 -11.96
CA ARG A 173 18.88 46.31 -11.64
C ARG A 173 20.15 47.07 -11.27
N TYR A 174 21.10 46.44 -10.57
CA TYR A 174 22.33 47.09 -10.13
C TYR A 174 23.44 47.15 -11.20
N CYS A 175 23.14 46.81 -12.46
CA CYS A 175 23.95 47.18 -13.63
C CYS A 175 24.13 48.71 -13.77
N SER A 176 23.30 49.49 -13.09
CA SER A 176 23.41 50.96 -13.00
C SER A 176 23.22 51.44 -11.56
N PRO A 177 23.78 52.61 -11.17
CA PRO A 177 23.62 53.15 -9.82
C PRO A 177 22.14 53.36 -9.46
N GLN A 178 21.72 52.83 -8.31
CA GLN A 178 20.33 52.89 -7.84
C GLN A 178 20.13 53.96 -6.77
N LYS A 179 18.92 54.49 -6.66
CA LYS A 179 18.53 55.41 -5.58
C LYS A 179 18.51 54.69 -4.23
N ARG A 180 18.75 55.43 -3.13
CA ARG A 180 18.72 54.91 -1.77
C ARG A 180 17.42 54.16 -1.43
N GLU A 181 16.27 54.72 -1.80
CA GLU A 181 14.95 54.11 -1.58
C GLU A 181 14.87 52.69 -2.19
N THR A 182 15.42 52.53 -3.39
CA THR A 182 15.48 51.23 -4.07
C THR A 182 16.40 50.26 -3.35
N VAL A 183 17.53 50.73 -2.80
CA VAL A 183 18.45 49.93 -1.98
C VAL A 183 17.77 49.43 -0.71
N ASP A 184 17.16 50.33 0.04
CA ASP A 184 16.51 50.01 1.31
C ASP A 184 15.30 49.06 1.12
N THR A 185 14.56 49.22 0.01
CA THR A 185 13.48 48.28 -0.38
C THR A 185 14.02 46.87 -0.66
N ASN A 186 15.05 46.75 -1.49
CA ASN A 186 15.64 45.43 -1.81
C ASN A 186 16.25 44.75 -0.57
N ILE A 187 16.86 45.52 0.35
CA ILE A 187 17.38 44.97 1.61
C ILE A 187 16.23 44.37 2.43
N SER A 188 15.11 45.07 2.53
CA SER A 188 13.94 44.60 3.27
C SER A 188 13.35 43.33 2.64
N GLU A 189 13.18 43.30 1.31
CA GLU A 189 12.73 42.12 0.57
C GLU A 189 13.65 40.89 0.81
N LEU A 190 14.97 41.08 0.73
CA LEU A 190 15.93 40.00 0.97
C LEU A 190 15.93 39.50 2.42
N GLN A 191 15.78 40.41 3.40
CA GLN A 191 15.64 40.01 4.80
C GLN A 191 14.36 39.19 5.04
N ASP A 192 13.26 39.53 4.37
CA ASP A 192 12.02 38.77 4.45
C ASP A 192 12.16 37.38 3.82
N PHE A 193 12.85 37.27 2.69
CA PHE A 193 13.18 35.95 2.11
C PHE A 193 14.06 35.13 3.04
N GLN A 194 15.07 35.74 3.67
CA GLN A 194 15.94 35.04 4.62
C GLN A 194 15.18 34.50 5.83
N ARG A 195 14.24 35.28 6.38
CA ARG A 195 13.35 34.86 7.48
C ARG A 195 12.46 33.69 7.06
N THR A 196 11.95 33.74 5.83
CA THR A 196 11.07 32.70 5.28
C THR A 196 11.83 31.38 5.08
N LEU A 197 13.03 31.43 4.51
CA LEU A 197 13.89 30.25 4.33
C LEU A 197 14.30 29.60 5.67
N SER A 198 14.61 30.44 6.67
CA SER A 198 14.98 29.97 8.02
C SER A 198 13.82 29.28 8.76
N ARG A 199 12.58 29.54 8.34
CA ARG A 199 11.35 28.91 8.87
C ARG A 199 10.82 27.79 7.98
N SER A 200 11.57 27.34 6.98
CA SER A 200 11.05 26.36 6.04
C SER A 200 10.66 25.06 6.75
N ASP A 201 9.54 24.47 6.32
CA ASP A 201 9.04 23.18 6.80
C ASP A 201 9.90 21.99 6.30
N MET A 202 11.15 22.24 5.89
CA MET A 202 12.02 21.24 5.26
C MET A 202 12.32 20.06 6.19
N ASN A 203 12.31 20.28 7.50
CA ASN A 203 12.45 19.22 8.52
C ASN A 203 11.29 18.22 8.55
N VAL A 204 10.16 18.54 7.90
CA VAL A 204 8.98 17.65 7.80
C VAL A 204 9.16 16.60 6.70
N ILE A 205 10.02 16.87 5.71
CA ILE A 205 10.27 15.96 4.59
C ILE A 205 11.26 14.89 5.06
N THR A 206 10.75 13.67 5.26
CA THR A 206 11.54 12.53 5.74
C THR A 206 12.12 11.70 4.60
N ILE A 207 11.54 11.80 3.40
CA ILE A 207 11.95 11.02 2.22
C ILE A 207 13.28 11.55 1.66
N PRO A 208 14.39 10.76 1.70
CA PRO A 208 15.72 11.24 1.32
C PRO A 208 15.82 11.74 -0.13
N VAL A 209 15.13 11.06 -1.06
CA VAL A 209 15.12 11.44 -2.48
C VAL A 209 14.48 12.82 -2.72
N LEU A 210 13.63 13.29 -1.80
CA LEU A 210 13.03 14.62 -1.84
C LEU A 210 13.84 15.63 -1.03
N SER A 211 14.29 15.27 0.18
CA SER A 211 14.93 16.20 1.10
C SER A 211 16.36 16.58 0.69
N GLU A 212 17.17 15.65 0.17
CA GLU A 212 18.58 15.92 -0.16
C GLU A 212 18.77 16.96 -1.28
N PRO A 213 18.03 16.91 -2.42
CA PRO A 213 18.11 17.95 -3.44
C PRO A 213 17.64 19.32 -2.93
N LEU A 214 16.55 19.33 -2.15
CA LEU A 214 15.99 20.55 -1.57
C LEU A 214 16.93 21.21 -0.59
N MET A 215 17.57 20.44 0.30
CA MET A 215 18.57 20.97 1.23
C MET A 215 19.73 21.62 0.49
N ARG A 216 20.26 20.96 -0.54
CA ARG A 216 21.32 21.53 -1.37
C ARG A 216 20.90 22.83 -2.06
N HIS A 217 19.70 22.85 -2.63
CA HIS A 217 19.16 24.07 -3.26
C HIS A 217 19.00 25.20 -2.22
N MET A 218 18.44 24.91 -1.05
CA MET A 218 18.28 25.90 0.02
C MET A 218 19.61 26.44 0.55
N GLU A 219 20.62 25.58 0.75
CA GLU A 219 21.96 26.01 1.17
C GLU A 219 22.59 26.96 0.15
N MET A 220 22.45 26.64 -1.14
CA MET A 220 22.95 27.47 -2.24
C MET A 220 22.19 28.79 -2.36
N THR A 221 20.85 28.79 -2.27
CA THR A 221 20.06 30.02 -2.28
C THR A 221 20.36 30.90 -1.05
N ASN A 222 20.55 30.30 0.13
CA ASN A 222 20.85 31.03 1.36
C ASN A 222 22.27 31.62 1.34
N SER A 223 23.26 30.92 0.78
CA SER A 223 24.61 31.46 0.60
C SER A 223 24.60 32.65 -0.36
N ARG A 224 23.91 32.54 -1.50
CA ARG A 224 23.71 33.64 -2.46
C ARG A 224 23.03 34.84 -1.81
N LEU A 225 21.92 34.61 -1.10
CA LEU A 225 21.16 35.66 -0.43
C LEU A 225 22.04 36.42 0.56
N LYS A 226 22.80 35.72 1.41
CA LYS A 226 23.71 36.36 2.38
C LYS A 226 24.70 37.30 1.70
N VAL A 227 25.31 36.89 0.59
CA VAL A 227 26.29 37.74 -0.07
C VAL A 227 25.66 38.96 -0.73
N VAL A 228 24.51 38.80 -1.40
CA VAL A 228 23.78 39.95 -1.98
C VAL A 228 23.37 40.92 -0.89
N LEU A 229 22.84 40.42 0.24
CA LEU A 229 22.42 41.23 1.37
C LEU A 229 23.60 42.03 1.97
N SER A 230 24.74 41.38 2.23
CA SER A 230 25.95 42.06 2.71
C SER A 230 26.42 43.15 1.76
N SER A 231 26.35 42.89 0.45
CA SER A 231 26.74 43.86 -0.58
C SER A 231 25.84 45.09 -0.60
N LEU A 232 24.51 44.89 -0.50
CA LEU A 232 23.55 45.99 -0.45
C LEU A 232 23.63 46.80 0.85
N LEU A 233 23.87 46.15 1.99
CA LEU A 233 24.08 46.84 3.27
C LEU A 233 25.30 47.77 3.21
N ASN A 234 26.39 47.34 2.58
CA ASN A 234 27.57 48.19 2.36
C ASN A 234 27.23 49.44 1.52
N ILE A 235 26.40 49.29 0.48
CA ILE A 235 25.95 50.43 -0.33
C ILE A 235 25.06 51.38 0.46
N SER A 236 24.14 50.85 1.27
CA SER A 236 23.28 51.68 2.14
C SER A 236 24.13 52.48 3.15
N MET A 237 25.22 51.91 3.68
CA MET A 237 26.17 52.64 4.52
C MET A 237 26.89 53.79 3.78
N CYS A 238 27.28 53.61 2.51
CA CYS A 238 27.87 54.70 1.72
C CYS A 238 26.91 55.91 1.61
N TYR A 239 25.62 55.65 1.42
CA TYR A 239 24.59 56.70 1.40
C TYR A 239 24.46 57.43 2.75
N ASN A 240 24.61 56.74 3.88
CA ASN A 240 24.54 57.34 5.21
C ASN A 240 25.72 58.27 5.53
N HIS A 241 26.88 58.04 4.92
CA HIS A 241 28.08 58.87 5.11
C HIS A 241 28.22 60.02 4.10
N SER A 242 27.17 60.36 3.35
CA SER A 242 27.16 61.41 2.32
C SER A 242 28.19 61.20 1.19
N VAL A 243 28.73 59.99 1.06
CA VAL A 243 29.55 59.58 -0.07
C VAL A 243 28.60 59.07 -1.15
N ARG A 244 28.43 59.83 -2.24
CA ARG A 244 27.68 59.30 -3.40
C ARG A 244 28.38 58.01 -3.84
N PRO A 245 27.67 56.87 -3.93
CA PRO A 245 28.26 55.67 -4.49
C PRO A 245 28.73 56.00 -5.91
N THR A 246 30.03 55.86 -6.13
CA THR A 246 30.64 56.14 -7.42
C THR A 246 30.31 55.00 -8.39
N LYS A 247 30.60 55.19 -9.68
CA LYS A 247 30.60 54.07 -10.64
C LYS A 247 31.44 52.90 -10.12
N GLU A 248 32.51 53.17 -9.37
CA GLU A 248 33.38 52.16 -8.77
C GLU A 248 32.70 51.34 -7.67
N SER A 249 31.90 51.96 -6.78
CA SER A 249 31.13 51.23 -5.77
C SER A 249 30.07 50.31 -6.41
N SER A 250 29.45 50.77 -7.49
CA SER A 250 28.51 49.94 -8.28
C SER A 250 29.24 48.82 -9.02
N ARG A 251 30.46 49.08 -9.52
CA ARG A 251 31.34 48.11 -10.17
C ARG A 251 31.81 47.02 -9.21
N ILE A 252 32.23 47.35 -7.99
CA ILE A 252 32.63 46.38 -6.95
C ILE A 252 31.45 45.49 -6.57
N MET A 253 30.22 46.04 -6.52
CA MET A 253 29.03 45.23 -6.29
C MET A 253 28.73 44.32 -7.47
N LEU A 254 28.83 44.83 -8.70
CA LEU A 254 28.70 44.02 -9.92
C LEU A 254 29.77 42.94 -9.99
N GLU A 255 31.02 43.20 -9.63
CA GLU A 255 32.09 42.20 -9.58
C GLU A 255 31.78 41.12 -8.53
N SER A 256 31.34 41.51 -7.33
CA SER A 256 30.90 40.58 -6.27
C SER A 256 29.69 39.75 -6.70
N LEU A 257 28.69 40.37 -7.33
CA LEU A 257 27.48 39.72 -7.86
C LEU A 257 27.74 38.87 -9.11
N THR A 258 28.76 39.20 -9.91
CA THR A 258 29.10 38.51 -11.15
C THR A 258 29.94 37.28 -10.88
N VAL A 259 30.96 37.37 -10.00
CA VAL A 259 31.75 36.20 -9.58
C VAL A 259 30.85 35.12 -8.99
N ILE A 260 29.87 35.48 -8.17
CA ILE A 260 29.04 34.50 -7.44
C ILE A 260 27.98 33.83 -8.31
N LEU A 261 27.41 34.54 -9.27
CA LEU A 261 26.42 33.96 -10.20
C LEU A 261 27.06 33.28 -11.42
N PHE A 262 28.37 33.47 -11.66
CA PHE A 262 29.08 32.86 -12.80
C PHE A 262 29.93 31.64 -12.38
N VAL A 263 30.45 31.60 -11.14
CA VAL A 263 31.33 30.50 -10.68
C VAL A 263 30.61 29.15 -10.56
N GLU A 264 29.27 29.10 -10.47
CA GLU A 264 28.56 27.82 -10.24
C GLU A 264 27.65 27.35 -11.37
N ASN A 265 27.33 28.17 -12.37
CA ASN A 265 26.74 27.67 -13.63
C ASN A 265 27.69 26.70 -14.38
N SER A 266 28.95 26.61 -13.94
CA SER A 266 29.97 25.69 -14.45
C SER A 266 30.00 24.34 -13.70
N ASN A 267 29.29 24.21 -12.57
CA ASN A 267 29.26 22.99 -11.73
C ASN A 267 27.92 22.22 -11.81
N SER A 268 27.03 22.61 -12.73
CA SER A 268 25.73 21.98 -12.98
C SER A 268 25.68 21.16 -14.28
N ILE A 269 26.81 20.53 -14.67
CA ILE A 269 26.84 19.45 -15.68
C ILE A 269 27.04 18.12 -14.95
#